data_AF-W0AJY5-F1
#
_entry.id   AF-W0AJY5-F1
#
_cell.length_a   1.000
_cell.length_b   1.000
_cell.length_c   1.000
_cell.angle_alpha   90.00
_cell.angle_beta   90.00
_cell.angle_gamma   90.00
#
_symmetry.space_group_name_H-M   'P 1'
#
loop_
_entity.id
_entity.type
_entity.pdbx_description
1 polymer ?
#
loop_
_entity_poly.entity_id
_entity_poly.type
_entity_poly.pdbx_seq_one_letter_code
_entity_poly.pdbx_strand_id
1 'polypeptide(L)' 'MIVGAAGGDEAAWRAAIGEVEALPLVFHPTCNWRVNPRGTKREREVIEAAVKLLREAHPYVN' A
#
# COMPACT_ATOMS: atom_id res chain seq x y z
N MET A 1 -4.20 1.50 -11.45
CA MET A 1 -4.50 2.82 -10.86
C MET A 1 -5.70 2.64 -9.93
N ILE A 2 -5.52 2.74 -8.60
CA ILE A 2 -6.59 2.48 -7.59
C ILE A 2 -7.78 3.43 -7.78
N VAL A 3 -7.52 4.64 -8.29
CA VAL A 3 -8.52 5.65 -8.66
C VAL A 3 -9.62 5.09 -9.58
N GLY A 4 -9.28 4.18 -10.50
CA GLY A 4 -10.25 3.57 -11.41
C GLY A 4 -11.05 2.38 -10.84
N ALA A 5 -10.58 1.75 -9.77
CA ALA A 5 -11.19 0.52 -9.23
C ALA A 5 -12.13 0.77 -8.04
N ALA A 6 -11.95 1.86 -7.29
CA ALA A 6 -12.74 2.16 -6.09
C ALA A 6 -13.47 3.51 -6.11
N GLY A 7 -13.21 4.35 -7.13
CA GLY A 7 -13.64 5.76 -7.13
C GLY A 7 -12.90 6.59 -6.07
N GLY A 8 -12.93 7.91 -6.21
CA GLY A 8 -12.28 8.84 -5.28
C GLY A 8 -11.09 9.59 -5.87
N ASP A 9 -10.76 10.73 -5.27
CA ASP A 9 -9.70 11.64 -5.71
C ASP A 9 -8.30 11.06 -5.42
N GLU A 10 -7.34 11.32 -6.29
CA GLU A 10 -5.96 10.83 -6.13
C GLU A 10 -5.30 11.36 -4.84
N ALA A 11 -5.63 12.59 -4.43
CA ALA A 11 -5.15 13.15 -3.17
C ALA A 11 -5.77 12.45 -1.96
N ALA A 12 -7.05 12.08 -2.03
CA ALA A 12 -7.72 11.31 -1.00
C ALA A 12 -7.07 9.92 -0.84
N TRP A 13 -6.76 9.25 -1.95
CA TRP A 13 -6.06 7.97 -1.92
C TRP A 13 -4.61 8.08 -1.42
N ARG A 14 -3.87 9.14 -1.78
CA ARG A 14 -2.53 9.38 -1.20
C ARG A 14 -2.61 9.56 0.32
N ALA A 15 -3.58 10.34 0.81
CA ALA A 15 -3.80 10.51 2.23
C ALA A 15 -4.21 9.19 2.93
N ALA A 16 -5.02 8.37 2.27
CA ALA A 16 -5.47 7.08 2.78
C ALA A 16 -4.36 6.02 2.77
N ILE A 17 -3.50 5.95 1.75
CA ILE A 17 -2.36 5.02 1.72
C ILE A 17 -1.35 5.37 2.82
N GLY A 18 -1.14 6.67 3.04
CA GLY A 18 -0.18 7.15 4.01
C GLY A 18 1.27 6.95 3.55
N GLU A 19 2.18 6.94 4.51
CA GLU A 19 3.61 6.78 4.26
C GLU A 19 3.94 5.32 3.88
N VAL A 20 4.81 5.18 2.86
CA VAL A 20 5.38 3.90 2.47
C VAL A 20 6.79 3.85 3.05
N GLU A 21 7.00 2.94 4.00
CA GLU A 21 8.27 2.80 4.69
C GLU A 21 9.03 1.60 4.12
N ALA A 22 10.28 1.84 3.72
CA ALA A 22 11.25 0.79 3.47
C ALA A 22 11.76 0.25 4.82
N LEU A 23 11.85 -1.07 4.90
CA LEU A 23 12.27 -1.83 6.06
C LEU A 23 13.60 -2.53 5.78
N PRO A 24 14.45 -2.75 6.80
CA PRO A 24 15.69 -3.47 6.60
C PRO A 24 15.44 -4.92 6.15
N LEU A 25 16.06 -5.31 5.03
CA LEU A 25 15.96 -6.66 4.44
C LEU A 25 16.34 -7.77 5.43
N VAL A 26 17.29 -7.51 6.33
CA VAL A 26 17.78 -8.48 7.33
C VAL A 26 16.65 -8.95 8.26
N PHE A 27 15.72 -8.07 8.60
CA PHE A 27 14.57 -8.39 9.46
C PHE A 27 13.31 -8.72 8.67
N HIS A 28 13.26 -8.38 7.38
CA HIS A 28 12.09 -8.52 6.52
C HIS A 28 12.46 -9.16 5.16
N PRO A 29 12.83 -10.46 5.15
CA PRO A 29 13.35 -11.13 3.96
C PRO A 29 12.30 -11.41 2.87
N THR A 30 11.01 -11.39 3.23
CA THR A 30 9.90 -11.67 2.30
C THR A 30 9.32 -10.42 1.65
N CYS A 31 9.39 -9.28 2.33
CA CYS A 31 8.89 -8.00 1.83
C CYS A 31 9.55 -6.87 2.62
N ASN A 32 10.37 -6.05 1.98
CA ASN A 32 11.14 -5.02 2.68
C ASN A 32 10.43 -3.66 2.71
N TRP A 33 9.12 -3.63 2.58
CA TRP A 33 8.35 -2.40 2.70
C TRP A 33 6.97 -2.63 3.31
N ARG A 34 6.44 -1.59 3.93
CA ARG A 34 5.09 -1.55 4.47
C ARG A 34 4.42 -0.22 4.15
N VAL A 35 3.10 -0.24 4.14
CA VAL A 35 2.27 0.96 4.14
C VAL A 35 1.45 1.00 5.41
N ASN A 36 1.13 2.20 5.87
CA ASN A 36 0.27 2.40 7.03
C ASN A 36 -1.05 3.06 6.62
N PRO A 37 -2.02 2.29 6.10
CA PRO A 37 -3.24 2.84 5.56
C PRO A 37 -4.11 3.47 6.65
N ARG A 38 -4.50 4.71 6.38
CA ARG A 38 -5.43 5.55 7.14
C ARG A 38 -6.74 5.68 6.36
N GLY A 39 -7.77 6.16 7.03
CA GLY A 39 -9.09 6.35 6.43
C GLY A 39 -10.11 5.31 6.88
N THR A 40 -11.21 5.22 6.12
CA THR A 40 -12.36 4.38 6.43
C THR A 40 -12.05 2.90 6.24
N LYS A 41 -12.86 2.03 6.86
CA LYS A 41 -12.71 0.57 6.73
C LYS A 41 -12.66 0.12 5.26
N ARG A 42 -13.53 0.70 4.41
CA ARG A 42 -13.59 0.37 2.98
C ARG A 42 -12.33 0.78 2.23
N GLU A 43 -11.78 1.96 2.51
CA GLU A 43 -10.53 2.42 1.89
C GLU A 43 -9.36 1.52 2.29
N ARG A 44 -9.29 1.13 3.56
CA ARG A 44 -8.26 0.22 4.07
C ARG A 44 -8.33 -1.15 3.39
N GLU A 45 -9.51 -1.73 3.24
CA GLU A 45 -9.71 -3.00 2.51
C GLU A 45 -9.25 -2.91 1.05
N VAL A 46 -9.55 -1.81 0.36
CA VAL A 46 -9.09 -1.57 -1.02
C VAL A 46 -7.56 -1.44 -1.07
N ILE A 47 -6.96 -0.69 -0.14
CA ILE A 47 -5.51 -0.51 -0.07
C ILE A 47 -4.82 -1.83 0.25
N GLU A 48 -5.31 -2.62 1.19
CA GLU A 48 -4.77 -3.93 1.54
C GLU A 48 -4.80 -4.90 0.35
N ALA A 49 -5.89 -4.92 -0.41
CA ALA A 49 -6.00 -5.73 -1.63
C ALA A 49 -4.97 -5.28 -2.69
N ALA A 50 -4.84 -3.98 -2.92
CA ALA A 50 -3.86 -3.44 -3.86
C ALA A 50 -2.41 -3.70 -3.42
N VAL A 51 -2.12 -3.54 -2.13
CA VAL A 51 -0.80 -3.81 -1.53
C VAL A 51 -0.44 -5.27 -1.67
N LYS A 52 -1.38 -6.19 -1.47
CA LYS A 52 -1.14 -7.62 -1.66
C LYS A 52 -0.66 -7.93 -3.08
N LEU A 53 -1.35 -7.39 -4.09
CA LEU A 53 -0.96 -7.56 -5.50
C LEU A 53 0.40 -6.94 -5.79
N LEU A 54 0.67 -5.74 -5.25
CA LEU A 54 1.96 -5.09 -5.43
C LEU A 54 3.11 -5.84 -4.75
N ARG A 55 2.87 -6.48 -3.61
CA ARG A 55 3.87 -7.30 -2.93
C ARG A 55 4.22 -8.56 -3.71
N GLU A 56 3.25 -9.14 -4.42
CA GLU A 56 3.50 -10.29 -5.30
C GLU A 56 4.36 -9.90 -6.51
N ALA A 57 4.15 -8.71 -7.07
CA ALA A 57 4.92 -8.21 -8.21
C ALA A 57 6.28 -7.58 -7.81
N HIS A 58 6.33 -6.90 -6.67
CA HIS A 58 7.46 -6.07 -6.20
C HIS A 58 7.65 -6.22 -4.67
N PRO A 59 8.12 -7.38 -4.20
CA PRO A 59 8.36 -7.59 -2.76
C PRO A 59 9.53 -6.74 -2.22
N TYR A 60 10.41 -6.25 -3.10
CA TYR A 60 11.61 -5.51 -2.74
C TYR A 60 11.64 -4.12 -3.39
N VAL A 61 11.93 -3.11 -2.59
CA VAL A 61 12.21 -1.73 -3.01
C VAL A 61 13.62 -1.33 -2.60
N ASN A 62 14.34 -0.60 -3.46
CA ASN A 62 15.69 -0.09 -3.23
C ASN A 62 15.68 1.40 -2.93
#